data_AF-A0A259NFQ5-F1
#
_entry.id   AF-A0A259NFQ5-F1
#
_cell.length_a   1.000
_cell.length_b   1.000
_cell.length_c   1.000
_cell.angle_alpha   90.00
_cell.angle_beta   90.00
_cell.angle_gamma   90.00
#
_symmetry.space_group_name_H-M   'P 1'
#
loop_
_entity.id
_entity.type
_entity.pdbx_description
1 polymer ?
#
loop_
_entity_poly.entity_id
_entity_poly.type
_entity_poly.pdbx_seq_one_letter_code
_entity_poly.pdbx_strand_id
1 'polypeptide(L)'
;MGRYYFQNGPQKVFVTLDSCPWVVRIQPSSNYPNAFTLGTQCGSLLDPHGALSDEVGNIYIIGTVAENQAISVALLHDHDLAPFSELSSVEEDACSYRGSWKWGDKKLPIEPITSSQLSSCYHFVKTPS
;
A
#
# COMPACT_ATOMS: atom_id res chain seq x y z
N MET A 1 4.74 -45.88 -9.19
CA MET A 1 6.09 -45.29 -9.04
C MET A 1 6.19 -44.13 -10.02
N GLY A 2 6.58 -42.95 -9.52
CA GLY A 2 6.21 -41.65 -10.07
C GLY A 2 6.72 -41.31 -11.47
N ARG A 3 6.15 -40.23 -12.01
CA ARG A 3 6.87 -39.05 -12.51
C ARG A 3 5.85 -37.94 -12.78
N TYR A 4 5.89 -36.90 -11.93
CA TYR A 4 5.32 -35.60 -12.24
C TYR A 4 6.30 -34.85 -13.14
N TYR A 5 5.79 -34.27 -14.22
CA TYR A 5 6.46 -33.21 -14.96
C TYR A 5 5.46 -32.07 -15.13
N PHE A 6 5.66 -30.99 -14.38
CA PHE A 6 5.11 -29.69 -14.72
C PHE A 6 6.30 -28.77 -15.00
N GLN A 7 6.65 -28.64 -16.27
CA GLN A 7 7.40 -27.50 -16.76
C GLN A 7 6.39 -26.49 -17.27
N ASN A 8 6.04 -25.51 -16.44
CA ASN A 8 5.80 -24.20 -17.02
C ASN A 8 7.20 -23.71 -17.42
N GLY A 9 7.46 -23.63 -18.73
CA GLY A 9 8.66 -22.97 -19.24
C GLY A 9 8.77 -21.54 -18.70
N PRO A 10 9.86 -20.80 -18.97
CA PRO A 10 9.98 -19.43 -18.51
C PRO A 10 8.89 -18.57 -19.20
N GLN A 11 7.72 -18.47 -18.57
CA GLN A 11 6.65 -17.62 -19.03
C GLN A 11 7.04 -16.20 -18.64
N LYS A 12 7.80 -15.56 -19.52
CA LYS A 12 8.12 -14.14 -19.42
C LYS A 12 6.86 -13.36 -19.76
N VAL A 13 6.02 -13.13 -18.76
CA VAL A 13 4.93 -12.17 -18.84
C VAL A 13 5.58 -10.79 -18.72
N PHE A 14 5.65 -10.05 -19.81
CA PHE A 14 5.93 -8.62 -19.76
C PHE A 14 4.65 -7.94 -19.27
N VAL A 15 4.55 -7.74 -17.95
CA VAL A 15 3.57 -6.82 -17.38
C VAL A 15 4.14 -5.43 -17.57
N THR A 16 3.57 -4.64 -18.49
CA THR A 16 3.74 -3.20 -18.45
C THR A 16 3.20 -2.76 -17.10
N LEU A 17 4.09 -2.30 -16.21
CA LEU A 17 3.84 -1.97 -14.80
C LEU A 17 2.96 -0.71 -14.63
N ASP A 18 1.95 -0.54 -15.47
CA ASP A 18 1.01 0.58 -15.46
C ASP A 18 -0.32 0.22 -14.79
N SER A 19 -0.51 -0.99 -14.24
CA SER A 19 -1.79 -1.33 -13.60
C SER A 19 -1.64 -2.46 -12.59
N CYS A 20 -1.33 -2.16 -11.32
CA CYS A 20 -1.83 -2.89 -10.15
C CYS A 20 -1.33 -2.25 -8.85
N PRO A 21 -2.20 -2.08 -7.82
CA PRO A 21 -1.75 -1.66 -6.52
C PRO A 21 -1.06 -2.86 -5.89
N TRP A 22 0.17 -2.66 -5.45
CA TRP A 22 0.88 -3.67 -4.69
C TRP A 22 0.17 -3.84 -3.34
N VAL A 23 0.16 -5.05 -2.78
CA VAL A 23 -0.32 -5.24 -1.41
C VAL A 23 0.85 -5.01 -0.47
N VAL A 24 0.71 -4.05 0.42
CA VAL A 24 1.75 -3.71 1.40
C VAL A 24 1.36 -4.20 2.78
N ARG A 25 2.36 -4.64 3.53
CA ARG A 25 2.22 -5.13 4.89
C ARG A 25 3.06 -4.31 5.87
N ILE A 26 2.48 -4.05 7.04
CA ILE A 26 3.20 -3.44 8.16
C ILE A 26 3.95 -4.57 8.87
N GLN A 27 5.27 -4.47 8.90
CA GLN A 27 6.14 -5.45 9.54
C GLN A 27 6.90 -4.77 10.68
N PRO A 28 7.02 -5.40 11.86
CA PRO A 28 7.89 -4.88 12.91
C PRO A 28 9.34 -4.89 12.43
N SER A 29 10.06 -3.81 12.71
CA SER A 29 11.46 -3.65 12.37
C SER A 29 12.26 -3.28 13.61
N SER A 30 13.47 -3.82 13.70
CA SER A 30 14.43 -3.47 14.75
C SER A 30 15.16 -2.15 14.47
N ASN A 31 14.85 -1.47 13.35
CA ASN A 31 15.53 -0.24 12.95
C ASN A 31 14.98 0.97 13.72
N TYR A 32 15.82 1.60 14.54
CA TYR A 32 15.49 2.91 15.12
C TYR A 32 15.73 4.02 14.07
N PRO A 33 14.86 5.04 13.93
CA PRO A 33 13.71 5.38 14.77
C PRO A 33 12.37 4.72 14.38
N ASN A 34 12.29 4.02 13.25
CA ASN A 34 11.04 3.43 12.76
C ASN A 34 10.89 1.97 13.16
N ALA A 35 10.14 1.71 14.23
CA ALA A 35 9.81 0.36 14.71
C ALA A 35 9.00 -0.50 13.71
N PHE A 36 8.63 0.06 12.55
CA PHE A 36 7.88 -0.62 11.50
C PHE A 36 8.48 -0.34 10.12
N THR A 37 8.33 -1.31 9.23
CA THR A 37 8.63 -1.21 7.79
C THR A 37 7.43 -1.62 6.99
N LEU A 38 7.27 -1.02 5.82
CA LEU A 38 6.25 -1.41 4.85
C LEU A 38 6.89 -2.25 3.76
N GLY A 39 6.55 -3.54 3.76
CA GLY A 39 7.02 -4.50 2.75
C GLY A 39 5.93 -4.78 1.74
N THR A 40 6.26 -4.68 0.45
CA THR A 40 5.39 -5.13 -0.63
C THR A 40 5.41 -6.65 -0.70
N GLN A 41 4.40 -7.26 -1.33
CA GLN A 41 4.36 -8.71 -1.52
C GLN A 41 5.55 -9.28 -2.32
N CYS A 42 6.27 -8.43 -3.05
CA CYS A 42 7.45 -8.82 -3.83
C CYS A 42 8.76 -8.73 -3.02
N GLY A 43 8.71 -8.29 -1.76
CA GLY A 43 9.88 -8.11 -0.90
C GLY A 43 10.53 -6.73 -0.98
N SER A 44 9.97 -5.82 -1.79
CA SER A 44 10.43 -4.43 -1.87
C SER A 44 9.98 -3.64 -0.65
N LEU A 45 10.78 -2.66 -0.22
CA LEU A 45 10.38 -1.73 0.84
C LEU A 45 9.71 -0.49 0.23
N LEU A 46 8.69 0.02 0.94
CA LEU A 46 7.97 1.26 0.61
C LEU A 46 8.24 2.29 1.72
N ASP A 47 8.77 3.47 1.37
CA ASP A 47 8.86 4.61 2.29
C ASP A 47 7.58 5.45 2.18
N PRO A 48 6.72 5.49 3.21
CA PRO A 48 5.42 6.12 3.10
C PRO A 48 5.50 7.65 3.17
N HIS A 49 4.70 8.29 2.33
CA HIS A 49 4.47 9.74 2.30
C HIS A 49 3.10 10.11 2.85
N GLY A 50 2.14 9.19 2.81
CA GLY A 50 0.75 9.42 3.21
C GLY A 50 -0.10 8.17 3.02
N ALA A 51 -1.34 8.25 3.48
CA ALA A 51 -2.34 7.23 3.24
C ALA A 51 -3.58 7.83 2.60
N LEU A 52 -4.31 7.00 1.86
CA LEU A 52 -5.60 7.31 1.28
C LEU A 52 -6.63 6.35 1.85
N SER A 53 -7.81 6.85 2.19
CA SER A 53 -8.95 6.02 2.59
C SER A 53 -10.04 6.12 1.53
N ASP A 54 -10.54 4.98 1.05
CA ASP A 54 -11.72 4.96 0.19
C ASP A 54 -13.04 4.85 0.94
N GLU A 55 -14.15 5.02 0.22
CA GLU A 55 -15.51 4.94 0.74
C GLU A 55 -15.91 3.55 1.26
N VAL A 56 -15.13 2.51 0.96
CA VAL A 56 -15.35 1.13 1.39
C VAL A 56 -14.49 0.79 2.62
N GLY A 57 -13.60 1.71 3.03
CA GLY A 57 -12.69 1.52 4.15
C GLY A 57 -11.36 0.86 3.78
N ASN A 58 -11.02 0.77 2.49
CA ASN A 58 -9.69 0.34 2.10
C ASN A 58 -8.70 1.48 2.36
N ILE A 59 -7.52 1.10 2.84
CA ILE A 59 -6.40 2.03 3.03
C ILE A 59 -5.37 1.77 1.95
N TYR A 60 -4.92 2.83 1.30
CA TYR A 60 -3.84 2.79 0.32
C TYR A 60 -2.68 3.63 0.83
N ILE A 61 -1.48 3.09 0.83
CA ILE A 61 -0.27 3.81 1.20
C ILE A 61 0.36 4.40 -0.06
N ILE A 62 0.58 5.70 -0.04
CA ILE A 62 1.39 6.40 -1.03
C ILE A 62 2.81 6.43 -0.50
N GLY A 63 3.78 6.05 -1.32
CA GLY A 63 5.18 6.08 -0.92
C GLY A 63 6.15 5.87 -2.05
N THR A 64 7.43 5.98 -1.74
CA THR A 64 8.52 5.70 -2.68
C THR A 64 8.99 4.28 -2.50
N VAL A 65 9.04 3.51 -3.59
CA VAL A 65 9.57 2.15 -3.58
C VAL A 65 11.09 2.20 -3.58
N ALA A 66 11.73 1.56 -2.62
CA ALA A 66 13.18 1.64 -2.43
C ALA A 66 13.99 1.16 -3.65
N GLU A 67 13.51 0.12 -4.34
CA GLU A 67 14.23 -0.52 -5.46
C GLU A 67 14.36 0.36 -6.69
N ASN A 68 13.32 1.10 -7.07
CA ASN A 68 13.27 1.88 -8.29
C ASN A 68 13.11 3.39 -8.05
N GLN A 69 13.02 3.82 -6.78
CA GLN A 69 12.82 5.21 -6.36
C GLN A 69 11.59 5.87 -7.00
N ALA A 70 10.60 5.07 -7.42
CA ALA A 70 9.37 5.56 -8.01
C ALA A 70 8.29 5.76 -6.94
N ILE A 71 7.50 6.81 -7.09
CA ILE A 71 6.29 7.01 -6.29
C ILE A 71 5.26 5.99 -6.74
N SER A 72 4.70 5.26 -5.77
CA SER A 72 3.71 4.23 -6.00
C SER A 72 2.58 4.31 -4.96
N VAL A 73 1.48 3.65 -5.27
CA VAL A 73 0.35 3.45 -4.37
C VAL A 73 0.17 1.95 -4.13
N ALA A 74 0.03 1.57 -2.87
CA ALA A 74 -0.11 0.17 -2.47
C ALA A 74 -1.32 -0.01 -1.55
N LEU A 75 -2.14 -1.02 -1.78
CA LEU A 75 -3.23 -1.39 -0.89
C LEU A 75 -2.67 -1.98 0.41
N LEU A 76 -3.08 -1.46 1.55
CA LEU A 76 -2.74 -2.03 2.85
C LEU A 76 -3.52 -3.33 3.06
N HIS A 77 -2.81 -4.37 3.50
CA HIS A 77 -3.42 -5.66 3.80
C HIS A 77 -4.43 -5.54 4.95
N ASP A 78 -5.57 -6.23 4.83
CA ASP A 78 -6.67 -6.20 5.82
C ASP A 78 -6.24 -6.52 7.26
N HIS A 79 -5.35 -7.50 7.46
CA HIS A 79 -4.76 -7.87 8.74
C HIS A 79 -3.98 -6.73 9.40
N ASP A 80 -3.47 -5.79 8.61
CA ASP A 80 -2.70 -4.65 9.08
C ASP A 80 -3.58 -3.39 9.24
N LEU A 81 -4.90 -3.47 8.97
CA LEU A 81 -5.83 -2.36 9.22
C LEU A 81 -6.00 -2.06 10.70
N ALA A 82 -6.07 -3.09 11.55
CA ALA A 82 -6.16 -2.91 13.00
C ALA A 82 -4.95 -2.15 13.57
N PRO A 83 -3.69 -2.59 13.36
CA PRO A 83 -2.53 -1.84 13.84
C PRO A 83 -2.39 -0.48 13.15
N PHE A 84 -2.80 -0.33 11.87
CA PHE A 84 -2.85 0.98 11.23
C PHE A 84 -3.82 1.94 11.91
N SER A 85 -5.01 1.47 12.29
CA SER A 85 -6.01 2.26 13.00
C SER A 85 -5.50 2.73 14.37
N GLU A 86 -4.74 1.90 15.09
CA GLU A 86 -4.12 2.29 16.37
C GLU A 86 -3.06 3.38 16.20
N LEU A 87 -2.38 3.41 15.06
CA LEU A 87 -1.42 4.45 14.70
C LEU A 87 -2.07 5.69 14.09
N SER A 88 -3.38 5.66 13.86
CA SER A 88 -4.13 6.72 13.19
C SER A 88 -4.89 7.59 14.18
N SER A 89 -5.04 8.86 13.85
CA SER A 89 -5.81 9.83 14.61
C SER A 89 -6.67 10.64 13.65
N VAL A 90 -7.96 10.72 13.96
CA VAL A 90 -8.92 11.53 13.21
C VAL A 90 -8.84 12.97 13.71
N GLU A 91 -8.65 13.91 12.81
CA GLU A 91 -8.75 15.33 13.11
C GLU A 91 -10.10 15.83 12.59
N GLU A 92 -10.99 16.18 13.51
CA GLU A 92 -12.23 16.89 13.17
C GLU A 92 -11.88 18.34 12.88
N ASP A 93 -11.70 18.66 11.60
CA ASP A 93 -11.66 20.04 11.14
C ASP A 93 -13.02 20.39 10.51
N ALA A 94 -13.51 21.59 10.77
CA ALA A 94 -14.92 22.00 10.64
C ALA A 94 -15.52 21.89 9.21
N CYS A 95 -14.72 21.52 8.21
CA CYS A 95 -15.13 21.40 6.81
C CYS A 95 -14.59 20.14 6.09
N SER A 96 -13.80 19.27 6.72
CA SER A 96 -13.31 18.04 6.06
C SER A 96 -12.78 16.99 7.05
N TYR A 97 -13.11 15.72 6.82
CA TYR A 97 -12.52 14.59 7.53
C TYR A 97 -11.09 14.38 7.05
N ARG A 98 -10.10 14.82 7.84
CA ARG A 98 -8.68 14.57 7.60
C ARG A 98 -8.16 13.69 8.72
N GLY A 99 -7.54 12.57 8.36
CA GLY A 99 -6.85 11.72 9.32
C GLY A 99 -5.36 12.02 9.32
N SER A 100 -4.69 11.52 10.33
CA SER A 100 -3.24 11.50 10.40
C SER A 100 -2.77 10.14 10.88
N TRP A 101 -1.64 9.69 10.36
CA TRP A 101 -1.04 8.42 10.66
C TRP A 101 0.35 8.64 11.23
N LYS A 102 0.61 8.09 12.41
CA LYS A 102 1.92 8.14 13.04
C LYS A 102 2.84 7.08 12.43
N TRP A 103 3.89 7.52 11.77
CA TRP A 103 4.94 6.68 11.20
C TRP A 103 6.30 7.06 11.78
N GLY A 104 6.70 6.33 12.84
CA GLY A 104 7.86 6.69 13.66
C GLY A 104 7.69 8.07 14.30
N ASP A 105 8.61 8.99 14.00
CA ASP A 105 8.55 10.40 14.43
C ASP A 105 7.76 11.29 13.46
N LYS A 106 7.34 10.76 12.30
CA LYS A 106 6.57 11.50 11.29
C LYS A 106 5.07 11.37 11.54
N LYS A 107 4.34 12.44 11.25
CA LYS A 107 2.88 12.43 11.16
C LYS A 107 2.50 12.60 9.70
N LEU A 108 2.03 11.52 9.09
CA LEU A 108 1.65 11.45 7.68
C LEU A 108 0.15 11.74 7.52
N PRO A 109 -0.29 12.40 6.45
CA PRO A 109 -1.71 12.67 6.23
C PRO A 109 -2.44 11.40 5.80
N ILE A 110 -3.71 11.28 6.22
CA ILE A 110 -4.67 10.33 5.69
C ILE A 110 -5.76 11.14 4.98
N GLU A 111 -5.82 11.03 3.66
CA GLU A 111 -6.76 11.79 2.83
C GLU A 111 -7.87 10.88 2.27
N PRO A 112 -9.12 11.37 2.17
CA PRO A 112 -10.17 10.62 1.50
C PRO A 112 -9.90 10.57 -0.01
N ILE A 113 -10.13 9.42 -0.62
CA ILE A 113 -10.14 9.25 -2.09
C ILE A 113 -11.37 8.45 -2.49
N THR A 114 -11.91 8.69 -3.68
CA THR A 114 -12.94 7.80 -4.23
C THR A 114 -12.31 6.70 -5.08
N SER A 115 -12.96 5.53 -5.16
CA SER A 115 -12.49 4.45 -6.06
C SER A 115 -12.29 4.93 -7.52
N SER A 116 -13.13 5.85 -8.00
CA SER A 116 -13.02 6.42 -9.35
C SER A 116 -11.80 7.33 -9.51
N GLN A 117 -11.50 8.18 -8.51
CA GLN A 117 -10.29 8.99 -8.47
C GLN A 117 -9.03 8.13 -8.40
N LEU A 118 -9.04 7.05 -7.61
CA LEU A 118 -7.93 6.11 -7.52
C LEU A 118 -7.64 5.46 -8.88
N SER A 119 -8.68 5.01 -9.59
CA SER A 119 -8.55 4.46 -10.95
C SER A 119 -7.96 5.46 -11.94
N SER A 120 -8.33 6.73 -11.81
CA SER A 120 -7.92 7.79 -12.74
C SER A 120 -6.51 8.28 -12.47
N CYS A 121 -6.11 8.37 -11.20
CA CYS A 121 -4.78 8.86 -10.80
C CYS A 121 -3.69 7.77 -10.94
N TYR A 122 -4.05 6.51 -10.73
CA TYR A 122 -3.08 5.42 -10.61
C TYR A 122 -3.34 4.25 -11.59
N HIS A 123 -4.18 4.46 -12.61
CA HIS A 123 -4.56 3.44 -13.59
C HIS A 123 -5.01 2.11 -12.93
N PHE A 124 -5.73 2.25 -11.81
CA PHE A 124 -6.16 1.13 -10.98
C PHE A 124 -7.39 0.42 -11.56
N VAL A 125 -7.29 -0.90 -11.77
CA VAL A 125 -8.41 -1.77 -12.14
C VAL A 125 -8.82 -2.60 -10.91
N LYS A 126 -9.91 -2.19 -10.23
CA LYS A 126 -10.42 -2.84 -9.01
C LYS A 126 -10.94 -4.27 -9.23
N THR A 127 -11.40 -4.56 -10.45
CA THR A 127 -11.92 -5.86 -10.86
C THR A 127 -11.41 -6.15 -12.27
N PRO A 128 -10.46 -7.07 -12.45
CA PRO A 128 -10.12 -7.56 -13.77
C PRO A 128 -11.34 -8.31 -14.35
N SER A 129 -11.68 -8.02 -15.61
CA SER A 129 -12.76 -8.71 -16.34
C SER A 129 -12.35 -10.10 -16.81
#